data_AF-A0A8H3DDQ2-F1
#
_entry.id   AF-A0A8H3DDQ2-F1
#
_cell.length_a   1.000
_cell.length_b   1.000
_cell.length_c   1.000
_cell.angle_alpha   90.00
_cell.angle_beta   90.00
_cell.angle_gamma   90.00
#
_symmetry.space_group_name_H-M   'P 1'
#
loop_
_entity.id
_entity.type
_entity.pdbx_description
1 polymer ?
#
loop_
_entity_poly.entity_id
_entity_poly.type
_entity_poly.pdbx_seq_one_letter_code
_entity_poly.pdbx_strand_id
1 'polypeptide(L)'
;MCFIKKLLRRKKSVEYMGDLPTYRSENALDVLREYDIVFLVDDSGSMAGPRWTEACRALAGVAKIASQYDPDGIDIYFLNSQAGGPQMQNQTAGDVEKLFQLVQPWGPTPTGRRLDMLLTDYINRIDYARETHGSYPKPVNFIVITDGVPTDDPREVIIRAARRLDGGNVLLSQVGIQFIQVGDDSKAARALREMDDRLGPKHGIRDIVDTTPYKGKTLTEERIIKILLGGINRRVDNKGGTVVMKP
;
A
#
# COMPACT_ATOMS: atom_id res chain seq x y z
N MET A 1 -42.96 -15.84 26.39
CA MET A 1 -41.73 -16.66 26.48
C MET A 1 -40.96 -16.47 25.17
N CYS A 2 -39.69 -16.06 25.26
CA CYS A 2 -38.65 -16.01 24.22
C CYS A 2 -38.96 -15.45 22.82
N PHE A 3 -38.41 -14.26 22.50
CA PHE A 3 -37.39 -14.04 21.43
C PHE A 3 -37.10 -12.55 21.11
N ILE A 4 -37.77 -11.58 21.73
CA ILE A 4 -37.60 -10.13 21.42
C ILE A 4 -36.99 -9.34 22.59
N LYS A 5 -35.93 -9.86 23.24
CA LYS A 5 -35.21 -9.13 24.31
C LYS A 5 -33.68 -9.14 24.22
N LYS A 6 -33.09 -9.63 23.12
CA LYS A 6 -31.62 -9.69 22.97
C LYS A 6 -31.00 -8.58 22.08
N LEU A 7 -31.80 -7.65 21.57
CA LEU A 7 -31.34 -6.60 20.63
C LEU A 7 -31.29 -5.17 21.21
N LEU A 8 -31.18 -5.02 22.53
CA LEU A 8 -31.07 -3.70 23.18
C LEU A 8 -30.04 -3.71 24.33
N ARG A 9 -28.81 -4.13 24.04
CA ARG A 9 -27.67 -3.74 24.87
C ARG A 9 -27.14 -2.42 24.31
N ARG A 10 -27.66 -1.32 24.86
CA ARG A 10 -27.17 0.06 24.68
C ARG A 10 -25.62 0.04 24.69
N LYS A 11 -24.98 0.27 23.54
CA LYS A 11 -23.60 0.79 23.56
C LYS A 11 -23.70 2.20 24.13
N LYS A 12 -22.94 2.46 25.20
CA LYS A 12 -22.81 3.81 25.78
C LYS A 12 -22.40 4.76 24.65
N SER A 13 -23.19 5.80 24.44
CA SER A 13 -22.78 6.99 23.69
C SER A 13 -21.57 7.59 24.41
N VAL A 14 -20.42 7.60 23.76
CA VAL A 14 -19.25 8.33 24.24
C VAL A 14 -19.44 9.78 23.83
N GLU A 15 -19.65 10.64 24.83
CA GLU A 15 -19.69 12.09 24.68
C GLU A 15 -18.34 12.59 24.16
N TYR A 16 -18.38 13.39 23.08
CA TYR A 16 -17.19 13.99 22.49
C TYR A 16 -16.79 15.22 23.32
N MET A 17 -15.84 15.04 24.24
CA MET A 17 -15.15 16.13 24.91
C MET A 17 -13.75 16.30 24.32
N GLY A 18 -13.62 17.30 23.44
CA GLY A 18 -12.53 18.30 23.41
C GLY A 18 -11.06 17.91 23.21
N ASP A 19 -10.60 16.68 23.48
CA ASP A 19 -9.16 16.37 23.49
C ASP A 19 -8.79 15.28 22.48
N LEU A 20 -7.76 15.57 21.68
CA LEU A 20 -7.19 14.65 20.69
C LEU A 20 -6.57 13.45 21.41
N PRO A 21 -6.84 12.20 20.96
CA PRO A 21 -6.23 11.02 21.55
C PRO A 21 -4.72 11.05 21.34
N THR A 22 -3.97 11.00 22.45
CA THR A 22 -2.52 10.80 22.46
C THR A 22 -2.21 9.41 21.91
N TYR A 23 -1.59 9.36 20.73
CA TYR A 23 -1.20 8.14 20.02
C TYR A 23 -0.15 7.37 20.82
N ARG A 24 -0.59 6.44 21.66
CA ARG A 24 0.24 5.29 22.07
C ARG A 24 0.08 4.20 21.01
N SER A 25 1.21 3.65 20.60
CA SER A 25 1.53 2.82 19.43
C SER A 25 0.69 1.56 19.16
N GLU A 26 -0.30 1.23 19.98
CA GLU A 26 -1.13 0.03 19.80
C GLU A 26 -2.31 0.24 18.83
N ASN A 27 -2.92 1.44 18.80
CA ASN A 27 -4.10 1.71 17.95
C ASN A 27 -3.76 2.05 16.48
N ALA A 28 -2.51 2.36 16.16
CA ALA A 28 -2.13 2.77 14.81
C ALA A 28 -2.04 1.56 13.86
N LEU A 29 -1.56 0.42 14.38
CA LEU A 29 -1.36 -0.80 13.60
C LEU A 29 -2.64 -1.63 13.46
N ASP A 30 -3.64 -1.42 14.31
CA ASP A 30 -4.96 -2.06 14.15
C ASP A 30 -5.63 -1.68 12.81
N VAL A 31 -5.35 -0.47 12.31
CA VAL A 31 -5.82 -0.04 11.00
C VAL A 31 -5.23 -0.91 9.88
N LEU A 32 -4.04 -1.49 10.05
CA LEU A 32 -3.47 -2.42 9.08
C LEU A 32 -4.31 -3.70 8.93
N ARG A 33 -5.16 -4.04 9.91
CA ARG A 33 -6.10 -5.19 9.81
C ARG A 33 -7.28 -4.92 8.89
N GLU A 34 -7.58 -3.65 8.63
CA GLU A 34 -8.72 -3.24 7.81
C GLU A 34 -8.38 -3.22 6.32
N TYR A 35 -7.10 -3.32 5.95
CA TYR A 35 -6.61 -3.23 4.58
C TYR A 35 -5.74 -4.43 4.22
N ASP A 36 -5.91 -4.94 3.00
CA ASP A 36 -4.92 -5.83 2.40
C ASP A 36 -3.72 -5.01 1.90
N ILE A 37 -2.50 -5.46 2.20
CA ILE A 37 -1.27 -4.79 1.79
C ILE A 37 -0.58 -5.60 0.70
N VAL A 38 -0.41 -4.99 -0.47
CA VAL A 38 0.23 -5.62 -1.63
C VAL A 38 1.49 -4.86 -2.00
N PHE A 39 2.65 -5.45 -1.80
CA PHE A 39 3.92 -4.91 -2.26
C PHE A 39 4.16 -5.28 -3.72
N LEU A 40 4.44 -4.28 -4.54
CA LEU A 40 4.94 -4.44 -5.90
C LEU A 40 6.39 -3.96 -5.95
N VAL A 41 7.33 -4.89 -6.00
CA VAL A 41 8.76 -4.62 -5.91
C VAL A 41 9.37 -4.56 -7.31
N ASP A 42 10.09 -3.49 -7.58
CA ASP A 42 10.93 -3.34 -8.75
C ASP A 42 12.12 -4.30 -8.68
N ASP A 43 12.14 -5.27 -9.58
CA ASP A 43 13.24 -6.20 -9.83
C ASP A 43 13.91 -5.94 -11.19
N SER A 44 13.84 -4.70 -11.69
CA SER A 44 14.55 -4.29 -12.91
C SER A 44 16.06 -4.24 -12.70
N GLY A 45 16.82 -4.18 -13.81
CA GLY A 45 18.28 -4.16 -13.75
C GLY A 45 18.88 -2.99 -12.95
N SER A 46 18.19 -1.84 -12.84
CA SER A 46 18.68 -0.69 -12.07
C SER A 46 18.75 -0.95 -10.57
N MET A 47 17.91 -1.87 -10.07
CA MET A 47 17.83 -2.21 -8.66
C MET A 47 19.02 -3.05 -8.17
N ALA A 48 19.86 -3.59 -9.07
CA ALA A 48 20.95 -4.48 -8.71
C ALA A 48 21.90 -3.87 -7.65
N GLY A 49 22.32 -4.70 -6.69
CA GLY A 49 23.27 -4.33 -5.64
C GLY A 49 22.62 -3.68 -4.40
N PRO A 50 23.08 -2.50 -3.95
CA PRO A 50 22.60 -1.91 -2.68
C PRO A 50 21.11 -1.63 -2.63
N ARG A 51 20.50 -1.21 -3.75
CA ARG A 51 19.06 -0.87 -3.82
C ARG A 51 18.17 -2.11 -3.59
N TRP A 52 18.51 -3.23 -4.22
CA TRP A 52 17.88 -4.52 -3.98
C TRP A 52 18.02 -5.00 -2.53
N THR A 53 19.23 -4.88 -1.99
CA THR A 53 19.51 -5.28 -0.60
C THR A 53 18.72 -4.43 0.40
N GLU A 54 18.61 -3.14 0.14
CA GLU A 54 17.85 -2.19 0.94
C GLU A 54 16.34 -2.50 0.90
N ALA A 55 15.78 -2.73 -0.28
CA ALA A 55 14.39 -3.14 -0.43
C ALA A 55 14.10 -4.44 0.33
N CYS A 56 14.94 -5.47 0.18
CA CYS A 56 14.84 -6.74 0.90
C CYS A 56 14.77 -6.55 2.41
N ARG A 57 15.71 -5.78 2.98
CA ARG A 57 15.78 -5.55 4.43
C ARG A 57 14.55 -4.83 4.96
N ALA A 58 14.11 -3.80 4.26
CA ALA A 58 12.95 -3.02 4.67
C ALA A 58 11.67 -3.88 4.63
N LEU A 59 11.46 -4.66 3.56
CA LEU A 59 10.32 -5.58 3.43
C LEU A 59 10.36 -6.69 4.48
N ALA A 60 11.52 -7.29 4.75
CA ALA A 60 11.67 -8.31 5.79
C ALA A 60 11.33 -7.77 7.18
N GLY A 61 11.75 -6.53 7.49
CA GLY A 61 11.39 -5.85 8.73
C GLY A 61 9.89 -5.55 8.83
N VAL A 62 9.24 -5.15 7.74
CA VAL A 62 7.79 -4.95 7.70
C VAL A 62 7.04 -6.27 7.88
N ALA A 63 7.43 -7.34 7.19
CA ALA A 63 6.81 -8.67 7.32
C ALA A 63 6.88 -9.20 8.77
N LYS A 64 8.01 -8.97 9.45
CA LYS A 64 8.18 -9.30 10.87
C LYS A 64 7.19 -8.58 11.77
N ILE A 65 6.82 -7.34 11.44
CA ILE A 65 5.85 -6.55 12.22
C ILE A 65 4.42 -6.94 11.81
N ALA A 66 4.15 -7.00 10.50
CA ALA A 66 2.85 -7.38 9.96
C ALA A 66 2.38 -8.74 10.49
N SER A 67 3.26 -9.73 10.61
CA SER A 67 2.92 -11.05 11.18
C SER A 67 2.41 -11.03 12.63
N GLN A 68 2.58 -9.93 13.37
CA GLN A 68 2.04 -9.74 14.72
C GLN A 68 0.62 -9.16 14.73
N TYR A 69 0.22 -8.48 13.65
CA TYR A 69 -1.02 -7.70 13.61
C TYR A 69 -1.99 -8.21 12.54
N ASP A 70 -1.50 -8.67 11.40
CA ASP A 70 -2.29 -9.17 10.27
C ASP A 70 -2.16 -10.69 10.13
N PRO A 71 -3.23 -11.46 10.39
CA PRO A 71 -3.23 -12.91 10.20
C PRO A 71 -3.12 -13.33 8.73
N ASP A 72 -3.50 -12.47 7.78
CA ASP A 72 -3.46 -12.77 6.34
C ASP A 72 -2.08 -12.46 5.73
N GLY A 73 -1.26 -11.66 6.43
CA GLY A 73 0.12 -11.34 6.06
C GLY A 73 0.23 -10.26 4.98
N ILE A 74 1.33 -10.27 4.23
CA ILE A 74 1.53 -9.34 3.11
C ILE A 74 1.65 -10.12 1.81
N ASP A 75 1.18 -9.53 0.72
CA ASP A 75 1.40 -10.04 -0.63
C ASP A 75 2.63 -9.37 -1.24
N ILE A 76 3.50 -10.15 -1.89
CA ILE A 76 4.68 -9.61 -2.57
C ILE A 76 4.67 -10.07 -4.03
N TYR A 77 4.67 -9.11 -4.94
CA TYR A 77 4.82 -9.29 -6.37
C TYR A 77 6.06 -8.56 -6.86
N PHE A 78 6.61 -9.02 -7.98
CA PHE A 78 7.71 -8.35 -8.69
C PHE A 78 7.23 -7.82 -10.04
N LEU A 79 7.95 -6.84 -10.60
CA LEU A 79 7.66 -6.27 -11.91
C LEU A 79 7.91 -7.27 -13.05
N ASN A 80 9.03 -7.99 -13.01
CA ASN A 80 9.48 -8.90 -14.06
C ASN A 80 9.32 -10.37 -13.65
N SER A 81 9.66 -10.73 -12.41
CA SER A 81 9.61 -12.10 -11.91
C SER A 81 8.19 -12.57 -11.55
N GLN A 82 7.97 -13.87 -11.71
CA GLN A 82 6.75 -14.57 -11.27
C GLN A 82 6.92 -15.28 -9.92
N ALA A 83 8.09 -15.14 -9.26
CA ALA A 83 8.38 -15.85 -8.01
C ALA A 83 7.52 -15.40 -6.81
N GLY A 84 6.77 -14.30 -6.94
CA GLY A 84 5.85 -13.78 -5.92
C GLY A 84 4.39 -14.18 -6.15
N GLY A 85 3.49 -13.81 -5.24
CA GLY A 85 2.09 -14.19 -5.29
C GLY A 85 1.28 -13.82 -4.06
N PRO A 86 -0.04 -14.09 -4.07
CA PRO A 86 -0.91 -13.85 -2.94
C PRO A 86 -0.63 -14.87 -1.83
N GLN A 87 -0.87 -14.46 -0.58
CA GLN A 87 -0.91 -15.34 0.59
C GLN A 87 0.27 -16.30 0.63
N MET A 88 1.49 -15.78 0.52
CA MET A 88 2.68 -16.50 0.95
C MET A 88 2.56 -16.68 2.48
N GLN A 89 1.73 -17.63 2.92
CA GLN A 89 1.31 -17.77 4.31
C GLN A 89 2.54 -17.93 5.20
N ASN A 90 2.55 -17.19 6.32
CA ASN A 90 3.66 -17.15 7.28
C ASN A 90 4.94 -16.50 6.76
N GLN A 91 4.87 -15.37 6.01
CA GLN A 91 6.08 -14.61 5.66
C GLN A 91 6.78 -14.10 6.92
N THR A 92 7.71 -14.90 7.44
CA THR A 92 8.71 -14.41 8.38
C THR A 92 9.66 -13.49 7.60
N ALA A 93 10.43 -12.67 8.32
CA ALA A 93 11.54 -11.93 7.71
C ALA A 93 12.42 -12.85 6.84
N GLY A 94 12.64 -14.10 7.27
CA GLY A 94 13.45 -15.07 6.54
C GLY A 94 12.81 -15.57 5.24
N ASP A 95 11.48 -15.58 5.11
CA ASP A 95 10.83 -16.01 3.86
C ASP A 95 10.88 -14.91 2.80
N VAL A 96 10.79 -13.64 3.21
CA VAL A 96 11.07 -12.50 2.34
C VAL A 96 12.52 -12.56 1.85
N GLU A 97 13.48 -12.80 2.74
CA GLU A 97 14.90 -12.92 2.37
C GLU A 97 15.13 -14.05 1.36
N LYS A 98 14.54 -15.24 1.58
CA LYS A 98 14.61 -16.35 0.61
C LYS A 98 14.00 -15.97 -0.73
N LEU A 99 12.84 -15.30 -0.73
CA LEU A 99 12.20 -14.84 -1.96
C LEU A 99 13.11 -13.90 -2.76
N PHE A 100 13.79 -12.97 -2.08
CA PHE A 100 14.76 -12.06 -2.69
C PHE A 100 16.05 -12.74 -3.15
N GLN A 101 16.40 -13.90 -2.58
CA GLN A 101 17.51 -14.72 -3.07
C GLN A 101 17.16 -15.50 -4.35
N LEU A 102 15.88 -15.83 -4.55
CA LEU A 102 15.39 -16.51 -5.77
C LEU A 102 15.25 -15.57 -6.97
N VAL A 103 15.09 -14.26 -6.72
CA VAL A 103 14.91 -13.25 -7.76
C VAL A 103 16.19 -12.47 -7.97
N GLN A 104 16.66 -12.43 -9.22
CA GLN A 104 17.79 -11.58 -9.62
C GLN A 104 17.26 -10.33 -10.35
N PRO A 105 17.66 -9.11 -9.92
CA PRO A 105 17.27 -7.88 -10.60
C PRO A 105 17.73 -7.88 -12.06
N TRP A 106 16.77 -7.79 -12.98
CA TRP A 106 17.01 -7.85 -14.42
C TRP A 106 15.85 -7.22 -15.19
N GLY A 107 16.15 -6.72 -16.39
CA GLY A 107 15.14 -6.32 -17.35
C GLY A 107 14.63 -4.89 -17.12
N PRO A 108 13.53 -4.52 -17.80
CA PRO A 108 12.95 -3.19 -17.75
C PRO A 108 12.16 -2.94 -16.46
N THR A 109 11.56 -1.76 -16.34
CA THR A 109 10.71 -1.35 -15.22
C THR A 109 9.24 -1.24 -15.69
N PRO A 110 8.53 -2.35 -15.97
CA PRO A 110 7.18 -2.34 -16.55
C PRO A 110 6.09 -2.09 -15.49
N THR A 111 6.18 -0.96 -14.78
CA THR A 111 5.31 -0.61 -13.66
C THR A 111 3.84 -0.56 -14.07
N GLY A 112 3.52 0.06 -15.19
CA GLY A 112 2.14 0.21 -15.67
C GLY A 112 1.49 -1.14 -15.94
N ARG A 113 2.14 -2.01 -16.72
CA ARG A 113 1.66 -3.34 -17.05
C ARG A 113 1.38 -4.17 -15.79
N ARG A 114 2.35 -4.22 -14.87
CA ARG A 114 2.20 -5.09 -13.69
C ARG A 114 1.14 -4.56 -12.74
N LEU A 115 1.06 -3.24 -12.57
CA LEU A 115 0.03 -2.58 -11.80
C LEU A 115 -1.37 -2.77 -12.42
N ASP A 116 -1.50 -2.71 -13.75
CA ASP A 116 -2.76 -2.93 -14.47
C ASP A 116 -3.32 -4.33 -14.21
N MET A 117 -2.47 -5.35 -14.23
CA MET A 117 -2.87 -6.73 -13.91
C MET A 117 -3.46 -6.83 -12.50
N LEU A 118 -2.77 -6.26 -11.50
CA LEU A 118 -3.17 -6.33 -10.10
C LEU A 118 -4.44 -5.51 -9.82
N LEU A 119 -4.50 -4.27 -10.33
CA LEU A 119 -5.67 -3.40 -10.19
C LEU A 119 -6.89 -4.00 -10.90
N THR A 120 -6.71 -4.51 -12.12
CA THR A 120 -7.81 -5.11 -12.89
C THR A 120 -8.36 -6.33 -12.16
N ASP A 121 -7.49 -7.22 -11.67
CA ASP A 121 -7.92 -8.39 -10.91
C ASP A 121 -8.71 -7.99 -9.66
N TYR A 122 -8.21 -7.04 -8.87
CA TYR A 122 -8.88 -6.57 -7.67
C TYR A 122 -10.24 -5.88 -7.97
N ILE A 123 -10.30 -5.00 -8.98
CA ILE A 123 -11.54 -4.34 -9.38
C ILE A 123 -12.56 -5.35 -9.90
N ASN A 124 -12.13 -6.38 -10.62
CA ASN A 124 -13.02 -7.45 -11.07
C ASN A 124 -13.63 -8.22 -9.89
N ARG A 125 -12.90 -8.41 -8.78
CA ARG A 125 -13.46 -8.99 -7.55
C ARG A 125 -14.54 -8.09 -6.92
N ILE A 126 -14.37 -6.77 -6.96
CA ILE A 126 -15.39 -5.80 -6.53
C ILE A 126 -16.63 -5.92 -7.42
N ASP A 127 -16.45 -5.90 -8.74
CA ASP A 127 -17.54 -5.97 -9.70
C ASP A 127 -18.32 -7.28 -9.55
N TYR A 128 -17.61 -8.41 -9.40
CA TYR A 128 -18.23 -9.71 -9.13
C TYR A 128 -19.02 -9.74 -7.81
N ALA A 129 -18.47 -9.19 -6.72
CA ALA A 129 -19.19 -9.10 -5.45
C ALA A 129 -20.46 -8.25 -5.57
N ARG A 130 -20.42 -7.17 -6.35
CA ARG A 130 -21.58 -6.32 -6.64
C ARG A 130 -22.65 -7.09 -7.42
N GLU A 131 -22.26 -7.77 -8.48
CA GLU A 131 -23.16 -8.53 -9.37
C GLU A 131 -23.82 -9.72 -8.66
N THR A 132 -23.08 -10.39 -7.78
CA THR A 132 -23.56 -11.58 -7.06
C THR A 132 -24.17 -11.27 -5.70
N HIS A 133 -24.23 -10.00 -5.29
CA HIS A 133 -24.57 -9.58 -3.93
C HIS A 133 -23.73 -10.31 -2.85
N GLY A 134 -22.48 -10.61 -3.18
CA GLY A 134 -21.53 -11.30 -2.33
C GLY A 134 -20.79 -10.37 -1.38
N SER A 135 -19.81 -10.95 -0.68
CA SER A 135 -18.89 -10.18 0.17
C SER A 135 -17.89 -9.40 -0.68
N TYR A 136 -17.77 -8.10 -0.42
CA TYR A 136 -16.74 -7.28 -1.04
C TYR A 136 -15.35 -7.65 -0.51
N PRO A 137 -14.29 -7.55 -1.33
CA PRO A 137 -12.93 -7.65 -0.83
C PRO A 137 -12.63 -6.51 0.15
N LYS A 138 -11.72 -6.77 1.10
CA LYS A 138 -11.19 -5.70 1.98
C LYS A 138 -10.56 -4.61 1.12
N PRO A 139 -10.60 -3.33 1.53
CA PRO A 139 -9.80 -2.27 0.93
C PRO A 139 -8.33 -2.67 0.75
N VAL A 140 -7.67 -2.21 -0.30
CA VAL A 140 -6.29 -2.60 -0.63
C VAL A 140 -5.37 -1.38 -0.74
N ASN A 141 -4.14 -1.53 -0.28
CA ASN A 141 -3.06 -0.56 -0.51
C ASN A 141 -1.92 -1.22 -1.30
N PHE A 142 -1.74 -0.78 -2.56
CA PHE A 142 -0.64 -1.21 -3.41
C PHE A 142 0.60 -0.35 -3.14
N ILE A 143 1.68 -0.96 -2.68
CA ILE A 143 2.92 -0.26 -2.35
C ILE A 143 3.98 -0.63 -3.38
N VAL A 144 4.26 0.31 -4.28
CA VAL A 144 5.25 0.15 -5.34
C VAL A 144 6.61 0.64 -4.84
N ILE A 145 7.58 -0.26 -4.72
CA ILE A 145 8.96 0.07 -4.32
C ILE A 145 9.82 0.07 -5.59
N THR A 146 10.37 1.22 -5.98
CA THR A 146 11.11 1.37 -7.25
C THR A 146 12.23 2.40 -7.15
N ASP A 147 13.30 2.24 -7.93
CA ASP A 147 14.40 3.20 -8.06
C ASP A 147 14.41 3.99 -9.36
N GLY A 148 13.50 3.67 -10.27
CA GLY A 148 13.58 4.06 -11.67
C GLY A 148 12.33 4.76 -12.18
N VAL A 149 12.46 5.29 -13.39
CA VAL A 149 11.32 5.74 -14.17
C VAL A 149 10.67 4.52 -14.83
N PRO A 150 9.34 4.35 -14.75
CA PRO A 150 8.64 3.33 -15.51
C PRO A 150 9.03 3.33 -16.99
N THR A 151 9.25 2.14 -17.54
CA THR A 151 9.54 1.95 -18.97
C THR A 151 8.27 1.97 -19.84
N ASP A 152 7.11 1.94 -19.20
CA ASP A 152 5.78 2.09 -19.78
C ASP A 152 5.02 3.24 -19.09
N ASP A 153 3.72 3.41 -19.40
CA ASP A 153 2.92 4.51 -18.84
C ASP A 153 1.92 4.02 -17.77
N PRO A 154 2.29 4.04 -16.47
CA PRO A 154 1.35 3.71 -15.39
C PRO A 154 0.23 4.74 -15.21
N ARG A 155 0.34 5.96 -15.76
CA ARG A 155 -0.68 7.01 -15.55
C ARG A 155 -2.01 6.62 -16.16
N GLU A 156 -2.00 6.11 -17.39
CA GLU A 156 -3.21 5.66 -18.08
C GLU A 156 -3.90 4.51 -17.35
N VAL A 157 -3.12 3.61 -16.76
CA VAL A 157 -3.60 2.49 -15.95
C VAL A 157 -4.31 3.01 -14.70
N ILE A 158 -3.67 3.92 -13.96
CA ILE A 158 -4.23 4.54 -12.76
C ILE A 158 -5.51 5.32 -13.09
N ILE A 159 -5.51 6.13 -14.17
CA ILE A 159 -6.69 6.89 -14.62
C ILE A 159 -7.84 5.94 -14.93
N ARG A 160 -7.58 4.85 -15.65
CA ARG A 160 -8.61 3.86 -16.01
C ARG A 160 -9.18 3.17 -14.77
N ALA A 161 -8.33 2.78 -13.83
CA ALA A 161 -8.74 2.18 -12.57
C ALA A 161 -9.61 3.14 -11.75
N ALA A 162 -9.16 4.39 -11.57
CA ALA A 162 -9.90 5.43 -10.85
C ALA A 162 -11.29 5.66 -11.47
N ARG A 163 -11.38 5.75 -12.80
CA ARG A 163 -12.66 5.90 -13.51
C ARG A 163 -13.60 4.71 -13.32
N ARG A 164 -13.10 3.47 -13.33
CA ARG A 164 -13.93 2.28 -13.04
C ARG A 164 -14.46 2.32 -11.60
N LEU A 165 -13.61 2.69 -10.65
CA LEU A 165 -14.01 2.81 -9.24
C LEU A 165 -15.07 3.91 -9.04
N ASP A 166 -14.90 5.08 -9.69
CA ASP A 166 -15.88 6.17 -9.68
C ASP A 166 -17.20 5.77 -10.33
N GLY A 167 -17.17 5.17 -11.52
CA GLY A 167 -18.36 4.68 -12.20
C GLY A 167 -19.13 3.61 -11.41
N GLY A 168 -18.42 2.85 -10.58
CA GLY A 168 -19.01 1.85 -9.67
C GLY A 168 -19.45 2.39 -8.30
N ASN A 169 -19.35 3.70 -8.05
CA ASN A 169 -19.60 4.32 -6.73
C ASN A 169 -18.86 3.63 -5.58
N VAL A 170 -17.64 3.16 -5.85
CA VAL A 170 -16.81 2.46 -4.86
C VAL A 170 -16.25 3.47 -3.86
N LEU A 171 -16.13 3.08 -2.59
CA LEU A 171 -15.56 3.92 -1.52
C LEU A 171 -14.19 4.49 -1.94
N LEU A 172 -13.93 5.75 -1.59
CA LEU A 172 -12.67 6.43 -1.95
C LEU A 172 -11.44 5.74 -1.36
N SER A 173 -11.60 5.14 -0.17
CA SER A 173 -10.54 4.39 0.53
C SER A 173 -10.39 2.95 0.06
N GLN A 174 -11.18 2.48 -0.92
CA GLN A 174 -11.14 1.07 -1.32
C GLN A 174 -9.81 0.69 -1.98
N VAL A 175 -9.18 1.61 -2.70
CA VAL A 175 -7.91 1.39 -3.39
C VAL A 175 -6.99 2.57 -3.13
N GLY A 176 -5.81 2.29 -2.58
CA GLY A 176 -4.68 3.20 -2.50
C GLY A 176 -3.48 2.67 -3.29
N ILE A 177 -2.68 3.59 -3.85
CA ILE A 177 -1.44 3.29 -4.55
C ILE A 177 -0.36 4.20 -3.97
N GLN A 178 0.64 3.62 -3.32
CA GLN A 178 1.77 4.32 -2.75
C GLN A 178 3.03 4.01 -3.55
N PHE A 179 3.66 5.02 -4.11
CA PHE A 179 5.02 4.89 -4.64
C PHE A 179 6.06 5.21 -3.56
N ILE A 180 7.05 4.35 -3.41
CA ILE A 180 8.20 4.54 -2.52
C ILE A 180 9.46 4.49 -3.37
N GLN A 181 10.17 5.62 -3.40
CA GLN A 181 11.42 5.72 -4.12
C GLN A 181 12.60 5.16 -3.33
N VAL A 182 13.37 4.28 -3.97
CA VAL A 182 14.69 3.82 -3.51
C VAL A 182 15.78 4.52 -4.33
N GLY A 183 16.85 4.98 -3.67
CA GLY A 183 17.91 5.74 -4.35
C GLY A 183 17.50 7.14 -4.79
N ASP A 184 18.47 7.90 -5.31
CA ASP A 184 18.41 9.36 -5.47
C ASP A 184 18.19 9.84 -6.91
N ASP A 185 17.66 8.98 -7.79
CA ASP A 185 17.39 9.37 -9.18
C ASP A 185 16.36 10.51 -9.24
N SER A 186 16.82 11.69 -9.67
CA SER A 186 16.00 12.89 -9.79
C SER A 186 14.91 12.80 -10.87
N LYS A 187 15.10 11.97 -11.91
CA LYS A 187 14.09 11.72 -12.94
C LYS A 187 12.99 10.81 -12.38
N ALA A 188 13.36 9.78 -11.64
CA ALA A 188 12.40 8.93 -10.93
C ALA A 188 11.58 9.77 -9.95
N ALA A 189 12.23 10.59 -9.12
CA ALA A 189 11.56 11.48 -8.17
C ALA A 189 10.53 12.40 -8.84
N ARG A 190 10.89 12.98 -10.00
CA ARG A 190 10.00 13.83 -10.80
C ARG A 190 8.83 13.05 -11.37
N ALA A 191 9.09 11.89 -11.97
CA ALA A 191 8.05 11.06 -12.58
C ALA A 191 7.01 10.62 -11.54
N LEU A 192 7.46 10.18 -10.35
CA LEU A 192 6.56 9.78 -9.26
C LEU A 192 5.73 10.97 -8.74
N ARG A 193 6.37 12.13 -8.50
CA ARG A 193 5.67 13.34 -8.07
C ARG A 193 4.61 13.82 -9.07
N GLU A 194 4.87 13.68 -10.37
CA GLU A 194 3.88 14.01 -11.39
C GLU A 194 2.66 13.08 -11.38
N MET A 195 2.80 11.84 -10.90
CA MET A 195 1.66 10.93 -10.73
C MET A 195 0.80 11.32 -9.53
N ASP A 196 1.45 11.74 -8.45
CA ASP A 196 0.82 12.18 -7.19
C ASP A 196 0.07 13.53 -7.35
N ASP A 197 0.81 14.62 -7.61
CA ASP A 197 0.26 15.99 -7.55
C ASP A 197 -0.72 16.33 -8.70
N ARG A 198 -0.66 15.59 -9.83
CA ARG A 198 -1.29 16.05 -11.09
C ARG A 198 -2.36 15.15 -11.66
N LEU A 199 -2.48 13.88 -11.28
CA LEU A 199 -3.44 12.98 -11.94
C LEU A 199 -4.89 13.31 -11.59
N GLY A 200 -5.21 13.48 -10.31
CA GLY A 200 -6.57 13.81 -9.84
C GLY A 200 -7.12 15.08 -10.48
N PRO A 201 -6.51 16.26 -10.22
CA PRO A 201 -7.01 17.54 -10.72
C PRO A 201 -7.06 17.64 -12.24
N LYS A 202 -6.07 17.07 -12.95
CA LYS A 202 -5.97 17.18 -14.42
C LYS A 202 -7.02 16.33 -15.14
N HIS A 203 -7.39 15.19 -14.56
CA HIS A 203 -8.28 14.22 -15.22
C HIS A 203 -9.68 14.13 -14.57
N GLY A 204 -9.92 14.87 -13.49
CA GLY A 204 -11.20 14.88 -12.79
C GLY A 204 -11.52 13.53 -12.14
N ILE A 205 -10.51 12.84 -11.63
CA ILE A 205 -10.63 11.51 -11.01
C ILE A 205 -10.37 11.59 -9.51
N ARG A 206 -10.85 10.60 -8.76
CA ARG A 206 -10.49 10.42 -7.35
C ARG A 206 -8.98 10.40 -7.14
N ASP A 207 -8.55 10.93 -6.01
CA ASP A 207 -7.17 10.86 -5.56
C ASP A 207 -6.90 9.53 -4.85
N ILE A 208 -6.04 8.72 -5.47
CA ILE A 208 -5.68 7.35 -5.04
C ILE A 208 -4.18 7.10 -5.05
N VAL A 209 -3.35 8.10 -5.42
CA VAL A 209 -1.90 7.95 -5.55
C VAL A 209 -1.21 8.83 -4.53
N ASP A 210 -0.21 8.31 -3.84
CA ASP A 210 0.71 9.10 -3.01
C ASP A 210 2.16 8.70 -3.30
N THR A 211 3.10 9.63 -3.12
CA THR A 211 4.53 9.38 -3.36
C THR A 211 5.41 9.75 -2.17
N THR A 212 6.25 8.79 -1.76
CA THR A 212 7.35 9.04 -0.84
C THR A 212 8.69 9.11 -1.61
N PRO A 213 9.29 10.30 -1.78
CA PRO A 213 10.58 10.44 -2.44
C PRO A 213 11.75 9.98 -1.54
N TYR A 214 12.89 9.73 -2.15
CA TYR A 214 14.13 9.48 -1.42
C TYR A 214 14.64 10.78 -0.76
N LYS A 215 14.84 10.75 0.55
CA LYS A 215 15.27 11.91 1.36
C LYS A 215 16.68 11.74 1.94
N GLY A 216 17.60 11.17 1.16
CA GLY A 216 19.00 10.95 1.59
C GLY A 216 19.17 9.90 2.69
N LYS A 217 18.13 9.09 2.94
CA LYS A 217 18.13 8.01 3.93
C LYS A 217 17.75 6.73 3.23
N THR A 218 18.32 5.61 3.65
CA THR A 218 17.94 4.28 3.20
C THR A 218 16.47 4.00 3.54
N LEU A 219 15.79 3.21 2.72
CA LEU A 219 14.51 2.61 3.02
C LEU A 219 14.68 1.68 4.22
N THR A 220 13.86 1.90 5.24
CA THR A 220 13.83 1.11 6.47
C THR A 220 12.40 0.69 6.75
N GLU A 221 12.23 -0.34 7.58
CA GLU A 221 10.92 -0.81 8.05
C GLU A 221 10.14 0.31 8.73
N GLU A 222 10.79 1.14 9.56
CA GLU A 222 10.15 2.28 10.23
C GLU A 222 9.60 3.29 9.22
N ARG A 223 10.32 3.50 8.11
CA ARG A 223 9.86 4.40 7.05
C ARG A 223 8.65 3.80 6.34
N ILE A 224 8.69 2.52 5.96
CA ILE A 224 7.54 1.87 5.31
C ILE A 224 6.32 1.91 6.24
N ILE A 225 6.47 1.62 7.53
CA ILE A 225 5.38 1.69 8.51
C ILE A 225 4.83 3.11 8.64
N LYS A 226 5.71 4.11 8.71
CA LYS A 226 5.26 5.51 8.76
C LYS A 226 4.47 5.91 7.51
N ILE A 227 4.88 5.43 6.33
CA ILE A 227 4.19 5.68 5.06
C ILE A 227 2.82 4.99 5.07
N LEU A 228 2.78 3.71 5.44
CA LEU A 228 1.55 2.94 5.62
C LEU A 228 0.55 3.67 6.54
N LEU A 229 1.01 4.18 7.67
CA LEU A 229 0.16 4.91 8.62
C LEU A 229 -0.22 6.32 8.12
N GLY A 230 0.67 6.96 7.34
CA GLY A 230 0.45 8.29 6.78
C GLY A 230 -0.64 8.30 5.71
N GLY A 231 -0.62 7.33 4.79
CA GLY A 231 -1.59 7.21 3.70
C GLY A 231 -3.01 6.89 4.19
N ILE A 232 -3.16 6.18 5.30
CA ILE A 232 -4.48 5.80 5.84
C ILE A 232 -5.10 6.91 6.70
N ASN A 233 -4.30 7.82 7.26
CA ASN A 233 -4.80 8.93 8.07
C ASN A 233 -4.35 10.29 7.51
N ARG A 234 -5.11 10.83 6.55
CA ARG A 234 -4.92 12.19 5.98
C ARG A 234 -4.82 13.32 7.03
N ARG A 235 -5.14 13.10 8.31
CA ARG A 235 -4.88 14.07 9.40
C ARG A 235 -3.42 14.08 9.87
N VAL A 236 -2.66 13.01 9.68
CA VAL A 236 -1.22 12.92 10.04
C VAL A 236 -0.35 13.63 9.00
N ASP A 237 -0.78 13.62 7.75
CA ASP A 237 -0.10 14.28 6.64
C ASP A 237 0.06 15.80 6.85
N ASN A 238 -0.98 16.46 7.40
CA ASN A 238 -0.96 17.89 7.68
C ASN A 238 -0.05 18.35 8.84
N LYS A 239 0.59 17.45 9.60
CA LYS A 239 1.40 17.85 10.79
C LYS A 239 2.83 17.31 10.85
N GLY A 240 3.27 16.51 9.89
CA GLY A 240 4.63 15.98 9.85
C GLY A 240 4.90 14.96 10.96
N GLY A 241 5.43 13.79 10.60
CA GLY A 241 5.60 12.68 11.54
C GLY A 241 6.74 12.83 12.56
N THR A 242 6.84 13.97 13.24
CA THR A 242 7.62 14.21 14.46
C THR A 242 6.79 14.10 15.74
N VAL A 243 5.47 13.92 15.63
CA VAL A 243 4.56 13.81 16.79
C VAL A 243 4.55 12.40 17.41
N VAL A 244 5.04 11.38 16.69
CA VAL A 244 4.96 9.97 17.10
C VAL A 244 6.25 9.45 17.75
N MET A 245 7.30 10.29 17.84
CA MET A 245 8.61 9.88 18.34
C MET A 245 9.20 10.98 19.25
N LYS A 246 8.68 11.11 20.46
CA LYS A 246 9.45 11.62 21.61
C LYS A 246 9.09 10.77 22.85
N PRO A 247 10.09 10.50 23.71
CA PRO A 247 10.01 9.51 24.79
C PRO A 247 8.94 9.84 25.85
#